data_AF-A0A971NAF3-F1
#
_entry.id   AF-A0A971NAF3-F1
#
_cell.length_a   1.000
_cell.length_b   1.000
_cell.length_c   1.000
_cell.angle_alpha   90.00
_cell.angle_beta   90.00
_cell.angle_gamma   90.00
#
_symmetry.space_group_name_H-M   'P 1'
#
loop_
_entity.id
_entity.type
_entity.pdbx_description
1 polymer ?
#
loop_
_entity_poly.entity_id
_entity_poly.type
_entity_poly.pdbx_seq_one_letter_code
_entity_poly.pdbx_strand_id
1 'polypeptide(L)'
;AMEDALEKGIISGAVALHYPFPLGVATIGKVLTPARAKPCFIASSTGTSSSNRVEAMVRNAIYGIAAAKADGIAVPTVGILNLDGAQTVLRALQKLSEGGYPITFGASMRKEGGPILRGNDLLAGAVDVCVTDTLTGNVLMKLFAAWNTGGNYEALGWGYGPSTGENWNKVVSIISRASGAPVVAGAITLNARCAKNGLPAAVAGELKLAKKAGLEEILASLQPKQTSSEEEVATPPSEPTDEEIHGIDVLEIEEAVKALWKAGIYAESSMGCTGPVIKMAAARIEKAKAVLKENGYI
;
A
#
# COMPACT_ATOMS: atom_id res chain seq x y z
N ALA A 1 13.16 31.04 -3.27
CA ALA A 1 14.06 30.76 -2.13
C ALA A 1 14.30 29.25 -2.00
N MET A 2 13.42 28.47 -1.36
CA MET A 2 13.64 27.03 -1.16
C MET A 2 13.74 26.23 -2.47
N GLU A 3 12.83 26.42 -3.43
CA GLU A 3 12.90 25.75 -4.75
C GLU A 3 14.21 26.06 -5.47
N ASP A 4 14.52 27.35 -5.62
CA ASP A 4 15.74 27.86 -6.23
C ASP A 4 17.01 27.28 -5.58
N ALA A 5 17.00 27.08 -4.25
CA ALA A 5 18.10 26.46 -3.53
C ALA A 5 18.20 24.93 -3.74
N LEU A 6 17.08 24.22 -3.92
CA LEU A 6 17.06 22.80 -4.32
C LEU A 6 17.55 22.64 -5.76
N GLU A 7 17.04 23.47 -6.68
CA GLU A 7 17.35 23.42 -8.12
C GLU A 7 18.80 23.79 -8.43
N LYS A 8 19.39 24.72 -7.67
CA LYS A 8 20.82 25.05 -7.73
C LYS A 8 21.72 24.10 -6.93
N GLY A 9 21.16 23.10 -6.24
CA GLY A 9 21.92 22.17 -5.39
C GLY A 9 22.57 22.80 -4.15
N ILE A 10 22.13 24.00 -3.75
CA ILE A 10 22.60 24.70 -2.53
C ILE A 10 22.15 23.94 -1.27
N ILE A 11 20.99 23.28 -1.33
CA ILE A 11 20.50 22.36 -0.31
C ILE A 11 20.15 21.01 -0.95
N SER A 12 20.50 19.90 -0.30
CA SER A 12 20.23 18.54 -0.80
C SER A 12 18.80 18.05 -0.52
N GLY A 13 18.02 18.80 0.26
CA GLY A 13 16.66 18.46 0.63
C GLY A 13 16.06 19.51 1.58
N ALA A 14 14.74 19.46 1.79
CA ALA A 14 14.02 20.42 2.62
C ALA A 14 12.96 19.76 3.51
N VAL A 15 12.61 20.43 4.61
CA VAL A 15 11.43 20.11 5.43
C VAL A 15 10.56 21.36 5.50
N ALA A 16 9.29 21.25 5.11
CA ALA A 16 8.38 22.39 4.97
C ALA A 16 7.03 22.15 5.67
N LEU A 17 6.31 23.23 6.01
CA LEU A 17 4.92 23.16 6.50
C LEU A 17 3.92 22.83 5.37
N HIS A 18 4.29 23.13 4.12
CA HIS A 18 3.51 22.85 2.93
C HIS A 18 4.44 22.75 1.72
N TYR A 19 4.12 21.85 0.80
CA TYR A 19 4.79 21.72 -0.48
C TYR A 19 3.79 21.22 -1.53
N PRO A 20 3.68 21.87 -2.71
CA PRO A 20 2.76 21.45 -3.76
C PRO A 20 3.37 20.31 -4.59
N PHE A 21 3.13 19.06 -4.19
CA PHE A 21 3.56 17.88 -4.97
C PHE A 21 2.69 17.72 -6.23
N PRO A 22 3.28 17.51 -7.43
CA PRO A 22 2.52 17.20 -8.64
C PRO A 22 1.98 15.76 -8.62
N LEU A 23 1.03 15.47 -9.52
CA LEU A 23 0.58 14.09 -9.77
C LEU A 23 1.77 13.21 -10.19
N GLY A 24 1.82 11.99 -9.66
CA GLY A 24 2.97 11.07 -9.81
C GLY A 24 3.95 11.14 -8.63
N VAL A 25 3.84 12.15 -7.76
CA VAL A 25 4.65 12.32 -6.55
C VAL A 25 3.79 12.15 -5.30
N ALA A 26 4.25 11.27 -4.41
CA ALA A 26 3.70 11.08 -3.08
C ALA A 26 4.81 11.13 -2.02
N THR A 27 4.43 11.13 -0.75
CA THR A 27 5.37 11.08 0.37
C THR A 27 5.24 9.79 1.15
N ILE A 28 6.37 9.16 1.47
CA ILE A 28 6.42 7.97 2.32
C ILE A 28 6.70 8.45 3.75
N GLY A 29 5.65 8.53 4.57
CA GLY A 29 5.78 8.96 5.95
C GLY A 29 6.43 7.89 6.82
N LYS A 30 6.88 8.25 8.03
CA LYS A 30 7.46 7.28 8.97
C LYS A 30 6.95 7.52 10.40
N VAL A 31 6.40 6.47 11.00
CA VAL A 31 5.80 6.47 12.34
C VAL A 31 6.60 5.63 13.32
N LEU A 32 6.44 5.90 14.62
CA LEU A 32 6.91 5.04 15.71
C LEU A 32 5.73 4.22 16.21
N THR A 33 5.82 2.89 16.21
CA THR A 33 4.71 2.03 16.63
C THR A 33 4.63 1.97 18.16
N PRO A 34 3.43 2.13 18.77
CA PRO A 34 3.31 2.42 20.19
C PRO A 34 3.60 1.22 21.09
N ALA A 35 3.34 -0.02 20.65
CA ALA A 35 3.48 -1.20 21.51
C ALA A 35 4.91 -1.75 21.58
N ARG A 36 5.77 -1.45 20.59
CA ARG A 36 7.13 -2.00 20.50
C ARG A 36 8.22 -0.97 20.17
N ALA A 37 7.87 0.32 20.06
CA ALA A 37 8.77 1.40 19.65
C ALA A 37 9.55 1.08 18.35
N LYS A 38 8.94 0.31 17.44
CA LYS A 38 9.54 0.01 16.14
C LYS A 38 9.20 1.12 15.15
N PRO A 39 10.15 1.59 14.32
CA PRO A 39 9.79 2.47 13.22
C PRO A 39 9.07 1.68 12.12
N CYS A 40 8.09 2.31 11.45
CA CYS A 40 7.40 1.75 10.29
C CYS A 40 7.14 2.88 9.26
N PHE A 41 7.36 2.60 7.98
CA PHE A 41 7.05 3.50 6.88
C PHE A 41 5.59 3.33 6.43
N ILE A 42 4.91 4.44 6.16
CA ILE A 42 3.53 4.52 5.68
C ILE A 42 3.56 4.99 4.23
N ALA A 43 3.29 4.05 3.32
CA ALA A 43 3.39 4.21 1.88
C ALA A 43 1.99 4.28 1.25
N SER A 44 1.37 5.45 1.06
CA SER A 44 1.87 6.84 1.23
C SER A 44 1.13 7.63 2.30
N SER A 45 1.61 8.82 2.63
CA SER A 45 1.08 9.70 3.69
C SER A 45 0.54 11.06 3.21
N THR A 46 0.97 11.54 2.04
CA THR A 46 0.50 12.76 1.34
C THR A 46 0.86 12.64 -0.15
N GLY A 47 0.20 13.39 -1.03
CA GLY A 47 0.42 13.34 -2.48
C GLY A 47 -0.17 12.09 -3.16
N THR A 48 -0.05 12.01 -4.48
CA THR A 48 -0.83 11.07 -5.30
C THR A 48 0.02 10.51 -6.42
N SER A 49 0.38 9.21 -6.33
CA SER A 49 1.24 8.52 -7.30
C SER A 49 0.53 8.09 -8.59
N SER A 50 -0.80 7.93 -8.56
CA SER A 50 -1.70 7.76 -9.71
C SER A 50 -3.11 8.20 -9.30
N SER A 51 -3.96 8.56 -10.27
CA SER A 51 -5.39 8.79 -10.05
C SER A 51 -6.15 7.49 -9.72
N ASN A 52 -5.62 6.33 -10.11
CA ASN A 52 -6.14 5.02 -9.72
C ASN A 52 -5.57 4.58 -8.36
N ARG A 53 -6.43 4.27 -7.38
CA ARG A 53 -6.05 3.90 -6.00
C ARG A 53 -5.13 2.68 -5.95
N VAL A 54 -5.46 1.63 -6.71
CA VAL A 54 -4.75 0.34 -6.69
C VAL A 54 -3.37 0.51 -7.36
N GLU A 55 -3.32 1.19 -8.51
CA GLU A 55 -2.04 1.57 -9.13
C GLU A 55 -1.19 2.43 -8.19
N ALA A 56 -1.77 3.44 -7.55
CA ALA A 56 -1.05 4.31 -6.62
C ALA A 56 -0.45 3.50 -5.46
N MET A 57 -1.19 2.55 -4.88
CA MET A 57 -0.69 1.66 -3.83
C MET A 57 0.44 0.75 -4.33
N VAL A 58 0.38 0.19 -5.54
CA VAL A 58 1.48 -0.60 -6.13
C VAL A 58 2.73 0.25 -6.33
N ARG A 59 2.61 1.46 -6.90
CA ARG A 59 3.72 2.42 -7.04
C ARG A 59 4.29 2.82 -5.68
N ASN A 60 3.42 3.07 -4.70
CA ASN A 60 3.81 3.42 -3.34
C ASN A 60 4.56 2.30 -2.63
N ALA A 61 4.28 1.03 -2.90
CA ALA A 61 5.07 -0.09 -2.35
C ALA A 61 6.54 0.00 -2.82
N ILE A 62 6.76 0.25 -4.10
CA ILE A 62 8.10 0.44 -4.70
C ILE A 62 8.79 1.67 -4.10
N TYR A 63 8.07 2.80 -4.00
CA TYR A 63 8.59 4.02 -3.38
C TYR A 63 8.90 3.86 -1.88
N GLY A 64 8.09 3.07 -1.17
CA GLY A 64 8.29 2.75 0.25
C GLY A 64 9.52 1.88 0.48
N ILE A 65 9.75 0.88 -0.38
CA ILE A 65 11.00 0.09 -0.41
C ILE A 65 12.20 1.02 -0.64
N ALA A 66 12.13 1.92 -1.63
CA ALA A 66 13.20 2.88 -1.92
C ALA A 66 13.48 3.83 -0.74
N ALA A 67 12.44 4.35 -0.10
CA ALA A 67 12.56 5.22 1.08
C ALA A 67 13.17 4.48 2.29
N ALA A 68 12.75 3.24 2.56
CA ALA A 68 13.30 2.42 3.63
C ALA A 68 14.78 2.06 3.37
N LYS A 69 15.15 1.72 2.12
CA LYS A 69 16.54 1.50 1.70
C LYS A 69 17.40 2.76 1.85
N ALA A 70 16.90 3.92 1.42
CA ALA A 70 17.59 5.20 1.58
C ALA A 70 17.75 5.61 3.06
N ASP A 71 16.87 5.16 3.95
CA ASP A 71 16.99 5.37 5.40
C ASP A 71 17.91 4.33 6.11
N GLY A 72 18.38 3.31 5.39
CA GLY A 72 19.34 2.32 5.86
C GLY A 72 18.80 0.89 6.06
N ILE A 73 17.55 0.61 5.72
CA ILE A 73 16.97 -0.75 5.79
C ILE A 73 17.26 -1.48 4.48
N ALA A 74 18.31 -2.30 4.46
CA ALA A 74 18.82 -2.93 3.23
C ALA A 74 17.79 -3.85 2.52
N VAL A 75 17.00 -4.61 3.29
CA VAL A 75 15.97 -5.52 2.80
C VAL A 75 14.68 -5.27 3.60
N PRO A 76 13.88 -4.26 3.24
CA PRO A 76 12.69 -3.90 3.99
C PRO A 76 11.56 -4.90 3.74
N THR A 77 10.88 -5.29 4.81
CA THR A 77 9.67 -6.11 4.75
C THR A 77 8.44 -5.26 4.40
N VAL A 78 7.61 -5.76 3.49
CA VAL A 78 6.41 -5.06 2.97
C VAL A 78 5.14 -5.80 3.36
N GLY A 79 4.15 -5.07 3.88
CA GLY A 79 2.79 -5.54 4.03
C GLY A 79 1.79 -4.47 3.58
N ILE A 80 0.53 -4.87 3.39
CA ILE A 80 -0.54 -4.04 2.83
C ILE A 80 -1.66 -3.97 3.85
N LEU A 81 -2.09 -2.76 4.24
CA LEU A 81 -3.23 -2.61 5.15
C LEU A 81 -4.51 -3.10 4.48
N ASN A 82 -5.29 -3.92 5.19
CA ASN A 82 -6.52 -4.54 4.67
C ASN A 82 -7.64 -3.49 4.49
N LEU A 83 -7.64 -2.87 3.31
CA LEU A 83 -8.60 -1.88 2.82
C LEU A 83 -9.09 -2.33 1.43
N ASP A 84 -10.10 -1.66 0.88
CA ASP A 84 -10.56 -1.92 -0.49
C ASP A 84 -9.41 -1.75 -1.51
N GLY A 85 -9.28 -2.72 -2.42
CA GLY A 85 -8.16 -2.85 -3.35
C GLY A 85 -6.93 -3.59 -2.78
N ALA A 86 -6.85 -3.89 -1.49
CA ALA A 86 -5.66 -4.51 -0.89
C ALA A 86 -5.34 -5.91 -1.42
N GLN A 87 -6.35 -6.70 -1.78
CA GLN A 87 -6.12 -8.03 -2.38
C GLN A 87 -5.62 -7.88 -3.82
N THR A 88 -6.20 -6.95 -4.59
CA THR A 88 -5.75 -6.64 -5.95
C THR A 88 -4.32 -6.09 -5.96
N VAL A 89 -3.95 -5.24 -4.99
CA VAL A 89 -2.56 -4.77 -4.76
C VAL A 89 -1.64 -5.94 -4.42
N LEU A 90 -2.07 -6.87 -3.55
CA LEU A 90 -1.27 -8.05 -3.22
C LEU A 90 -1.00 -8.93 -4.45
N ARG A 91 -2.03 -9.27 -5.22
CA ARG A 91 -1.89 -10.06 -6.45
C ARG A 91 -0.98 -9.36 -7.47
N ALA A 92 -1.06 -8.03 -7.59
CA ALA A 92 -0.17 -7.25 -8.44
C ALA A 92 1.30 -7.31 -7.97
N LEU A 93 1.56 -7.15 -6.67
CA LEU A 93 2.91 -7.23 -6.10
C LEU A 93 3.49 -8.66 -6.12
N GLN A 94 2.64 -9.69 -6.00
CA GLN A 94 3.05 -11.09 -6.17
C GLN A 94 3.48 -11.38 -7.61
N LYS A 95 2.69 -10.98 -8.61
CA LYS A 95 3.06 -11.08 -10.04
C LYS A 95 4.36 -10.34 -10.34
N LEU A 96 4.56 -9.16 -9.76
CA LEU A 96 5.80 -8.38 -9.90
C LEU A 96 7.02 -9.12 -9.28
N SER A 97 6.82 -9.79 -8.15
CA SER A 97 7.83 -10.65 -7.51
C SER A 97 8.16 -11.90 -8.35
N GLU A 98 7.14 -12.55 -8.91
CA GLU A 98 7.28 -13.68 -9.85
C GLU A 98 8.01 -13.27 -11.14
N GLY A 99 7.80 -12.03 -11.61
CA GLY A 99 8.56 -11.40 -12.69
C GLY A 99 10.03 -11.07 -12.34
N GLY A 100 10.44 -11.28 -11.09
CA GLY A 100 11.83 -11.12 -10.63
C GLY A 100 12.17 -9.81 -9.92
N TYR A 101 11.18 -9.00 -9.52
CA TYR A 101 11.41 -7.82 -8.68
C TYR A 101 11.58 -8.23 -7.20
N PRO A 102 12.67 -7.84 -6.51
CA PRO A 102 12.96 -8.34 -5.16
C PRO A 102 12.09 -7.70 -4.07
N ILE A 103 10.91 -8.28 -3.82
CA ILE A 103 10.04 -7.94 -2.68
C ILE A 103 10.24 -8.97 -1.56
N THR A 104 10.47 -8.49 -0.33
CA THR A 104 10.34 -9.32 0.87
C THR A 104 8.99 -9.04 1.51
N PHE A 105 8.05 -9.97 1.40
CA PHE A 105 6.76 -9.86 2.07
C PHE A 105 6.90 -10.09 3.57
N GLY A 106 6.39 -9.16 4.37
CA GLY A 106 6.19 -9.36 5.81
C GLY A 106 4.95 -10.20 6.10
N ALA A 107 4.71 -10.46 7.38
CA ALA A 107 3.58 -11.27 7.83
C ALA A 107 2.80 -10.59 8.96
N SER A 108 1.47 -10.62 8.87
CA SER A 108 0.56 -10.34 9.98
C SER A 108 0.84 -11.29 11.17
N MET A 109 0.62 -10.79 12.38
CA MET A 109 0.75 -11.55 13.64
C MET A 109 -0.37 -12.60 13.83
N ARG A 110 -1.32 -12.71 12.91
CA ARG A 110 -2.39 -13.73 12.94
C ARG A 110 -1.83 -15.15 12.69
N LYS A 111 -2.54 -16.18 13.14
CA LYS A 111 -2.12 -17.60 12.99
C LYS A 111 -1.82 -18.02 11.54
N GLU A 112 -2.54 -17.46 10.57
CA GLU A 112 -2.34 -17.71 9.13
C GLU A 112 -1.29 -16.80 8.47
N GLY A 113 -0.78 -15.79 9.18
CA GLY A 113 0.21 -14.84 8.67
C GLY A 113 -0.18 -14.14 7.36
N GLY A 114 0.81 -13.97 6.49
CA GLY A 114 0.69 -13.34 5.18
C GLY A 114 0.73 -11.81 5.19
N PRO A 115 0.97 -11.17 4.03
CA PRO A 115 1.26 -9.74 3.93
C PRO A 115 0.06 -8.79 4.09
N ILE A 116 -1.17 -9.31 4.17
CA ILE A 116 -2.35 -8.49 4.48
C ILE A 116 -2.39 -8.19 5.99
N LEU A 117 -2.29 -6.91 6.33
CA LEU A 117 -2.13 -6.40 7.69
C LEU A 117 -3.44 -5.90 8.29
N ARG A 118 -3.54 -6.02 9.61
CA ARG A 118 -4.60 -5.44 10.46
C ARG A 118 -4.07 -4.27 11.27
N GLY A 119 -4.96 -3.50 11.91
CA GLY A 119 -4.57 -2.43 12.83
C GLY A 119 -3.60 -2.90 13.93
N ASN A 120 -3.77 -4.10 14.48
CA ASN A 120 -2.87 -4.69 15.48
C ASN A 120 -1.43 -4.89 14.97
N ASP A 121 -1.26 -5.19 13.68
CA ASP A 121 0.06 -5.41 13.06
C ASP A 121 0.85 -4.10 12.95
N LEU A 122 0.14 -2.98 12.74
CA LEU A 122 0.71 -1.64 12.84
C LEU A 122 1.13 -1.31 14.27
N LEU A 123 0.30 -1.62 15.28
CA LEU A 123 0.68 -1.40 16.69
C LEU A 123 1.95 -2.18 17.07
N ALA A 124 2.09 -3.41 16.56
CA ALA A 124 3.22 -4.30 16.81
C ALA A 124 4.49 -3.98 16.01
N GLY A 125 4.40 -3.19 14.92
CA GLY A 125 5.50 -3.05 13.96
C GLY A 125 5.87 -4.39 13.32
N ALA A 126 4.87 -5.03 12.68
CA ALA A 126 5.03 -6.32 12.02
C ALA A 126 5.85 -6.25 10.71
N VAL A 127 5.92 -5.07 10.09
CA VAL A 127 6.63 -4.82 8.83
C VAL A 127 7.42 -3.50 8.89
N ASP A 128 8.40 -3.34 8.00
CA ASP A 128 9.15 -2.09 7.82
C ASP A 128 8.36 -1.07 6.97
N VAL A 129 7.59 -1.53 5.99
CA VAL A 129 6.78 -0.72 5.07
C VAL A 129 5.34 -1.23 5.05
N CYS A 130 4.40 -0.40 5.50
CA CYS A 130 2.97 -0.62 5.32
C CYS A 130 2.44 0.17 4.11
N VAL A 131 1.89 -0.54 3.14
CA VAL A 131 1.23 0.02 1.95
C VAL A 131 -0.24 0.31 2.27
N THR A 132 -0.70 1.52 1.93
CA THR A 132 -2.05 2.01 2.17
C THR A 132 -2.38 3.14 1.20
N ASP A 133 -3.65 3.53 1.06
CA ASP A 133 -4.00 4.73 0.31
C ASP A 133 -3.56 6.00 1.07
N THR A 134 -3.34 7.09 0.34
CA THR A 134 -2.84 8.35 0.91
C THR A 134 -3.70 8.91 2.05
N LEU A 135 -5.03 8.75 1.99
CA LEU A 135 -5.92 9.35 2.98
C LEU A 135 -5.88 8.56 4.29
N THR A 136 -5.96 7.24 4.21
CA THR A 136 -5.76 6.37 5.37
C THR A 136 -4.36 6.54 5.95
N GLY A 137 -3.32 6.58 5.11
CA GLY A 137 -1.95 6.84 5.55
C GLY A 137 -1.79 8.19 6.25
N ASN A 138 -2.47 9.25 5.78
CA ASN A 138 -2.47 10.55 6.45
C ASN A 138 -3.09 10.50 7.86
N VAL A 139 -4.17 9.73 8.03
CA VAL A 139 -4.81 9.49 9.33
C VAL A 139 -3.87 8.70 10.25
N LEU A 140 -3.21 7.65 9.74
CA LEU A 140 -2.24 6.87 10.51
C LEU A 140 -1.07 7.71 11.00
N MET A 141 -0.49 8.57 10.15
CA MET A 141 0.57 9.49 10.54
C MET A 141 0.16 10.35 11.75
N LYS A 142 -1.02 10.98 11.68
CA LYS A 142 -1.57 11.83 12.76
C LYS A 142 -1.81 11.02 14.04
N LEU A 143 -2.48 9.87 13.91
CA LEU A 143 -2.86 9.02 15.03
C LEU A 143 -1.63 8.53 15.81
N PHE A 144 -0.60 8.04 15.12
CA PHE A 144 0.63 7.58 15.77
C PHE A 144 1.45 8.73 16.34
N ALA A 145 1.56 9.85 15.61
CA ALA A 145 2.40 10.95 16.03
C ALA A 145 1.85 11.72 17.25
N ALA A 146 0.51 11.80 17.40
CA ALA A 146 -0.18 12.48 18.50
C ALA A 146 -0.78 11.54 19.57
N TRP A 147 -0.46 10.23 19.53
CA TRP A 147 -1.01 9.21 20.42
C TRP A 147 -0.88 9.56 21.90
N ASN A 148 0.33 9.95 22.34
CA ASN A 148 0.63 10.27 23.74
C ASN A 148 0.20 11.67 24.19
N THR A 149 -0.42 12.48 23.32
CA THR A 149 -0.84 13.87 23.65
C THR A 149 -2.35 14.05 23.66
N GLY A 150 -3.12 12.97 23.48
CA GLY A 150 -4.57 13.04 23.27
C GLY A 150 -4.98 13.77 21.98
N GLY A 151 -4.11 13.78 20.95
CA GLY A 151 -4.39 14.48 19.69
C GLY A 151 -4.02 15.98 19.64
N ASN A 152 -3.62 16.59 20.77
CA ASN A 152 -3.33 18.03 20.83
C ASN A 152 -2.16 18.48 19.95
N TYR A 153 -1.07 17.71 19.88
CA TYR A 153 0.08 17.99 19.03
C TYR A 153 0.84 16.70 18.71
N GLU A 154 1.65 16.68 17.66
CA GLU A 154 2.44 15.50 17.30
C GLU A 154 3.75 15.52 18.11
N ALA A 155 3.97 14.49 18.94
CA ALA A 155 5.13 14.37 19.83
C ALA A 155 6.15 13.31 19.38
N LEU A 156 5.78 12.39 18.49
CA LEU A 156 6.61 11.25 18.07
C LEU A 156 6.57 11.05 16.55
N GLY A 157 7.65 10.49 15.98
CA GLY A 157 7.75 10.16 14.54
C GLY A 157 8.65 11.11 13.74
N TRP A 158 8.58 11.01 12.41
CA TRP A 158 9.49 11.70 11.49
C TRP A 158 8.77 12.52 10.41
N GLY A 159 7.53 12.94 10.65
CA GLY A 159 6.74 13.72 9.70
C GLY A 159 6.29 12.93 8.45
N TYR A 160 5.77 13.67 7.48
CA TYR A 160 5.01 13.17 6.32
C TYR A 160 5.90 13.13 5.07
N GLY A 161 7.06 12.47 5.17
CA GLY A 161 8.01 12.33 4.07
C GLY A 161 9.20 11.43 4.40
N PRO A 162 10.08 11.18 3.41
CA PRO A 162 10.35 12.02 2.24
C PRO A 162 9.40 11.85 1.05
N SER A 163 9.49 12.77 0.09
CA SER A 163 8.83 12.68 -1.22
C SER A 163 9.54 11.74 -2.19
N THR A 164 8.73 11.08 -3.02
CA THR A 164 9.11 10.02 -3.94
C THR A 164 8.21 10.06 -5.18
N GLY A 165 8.79 9.86 -6.36
CA GLY A 165 8.04 9.79 -7.61
C GLY A 165 8.95 9.41 -8.78
N GLU A 166 8.36 8.87 -9.84
CA GLU A 166 9.07 8.64 -11.10
C GLU A 166 9.56 9.98 -11.68
N ASN A 167 10.84 10.06 -12.04
CA ASN A 167 11.54 11.29 -12.46
C ASN A 167 11.57 12.44 -11.43
N TRP A 168 11.17 12.20 -10.17
CA TRP A 168 11.25 13.20 -9.10
C TRP A 168 12.66 13.28 -8.51
N ASN A 169 13.31 14.44 -8.61
CA ASN A 169 14.71 14.64 -8.23
C ASN A 169 14.92 15.40 -6.90
N LYS A 170 13.85 15.78 -6.20
CA LYS A 170 13.91 16.56 -4.94
C LYS A 170 13.66 15.66 -3.72
N VAL A 171 14.30 15.94 -2.58
CA VAL A 171 14.06 15.23 -1.31
C VAL A 171 13.42 16.18 -0.32
N VAL A 172 12.07 16.19 -0.31
CA VAL A 172 11.26 17.11 0.51
C VAL A 172 10.32 16.33 1.42
N SER A 173 10.34 16.63 2.72
CA SER A 173 9.35 16.16 3.71
C SER A 173 8.41 17.28 4.13
N ILE A 174 7.18 16.92 4.50
CA ILE A 174 6.23 17.85 5.12
C ILE A 174 6.12 17.58 6.63
N ILE A 175 5.97 18.63 7.42
CA ILE A 175 5.54 18.60 8.83
C ILE A 175 4.20 19.32 9.00
N SER A 176 3.45 18.94 10.02
CA SER A 176 2.21 19.61 10.41
C SER A 176 2.52 20.90 11.18
N ARG A 177 1.58 21.84 11.21
CA ARG A 177 1.61 22.95 12.19
C ARG A 177 1.51 22.45 13.64
N ALA A 178 0.98 21.23 13.83
CA ALA A 178 0.93 20.53 15.11
C ALA A 178 2.22 19.74 15.41
N SER A 179 3.23 19.72 14.52
CA SER A 179 4.47 18.99 14.76
C SER A 179 5.31 19.66 15.86
N GLY A 180 5.41 19.01 17.01
CA GLY A 180 6.31 19.42 18.09
C GLY A 180 7.78 19.23 17.72
N ALA A 181 8.67 19.86 18.48
CA ALA A 181 10.11 19.84 18.22
C ALA A 181 10.73 18.43 17.98
N PRO A 182 10.33 17.35 18.69
CA PRO A 182 10.84 16.00 18.40
C PRO A 182 10.48 15.49 16.99
N VAL A 183 9.27 15.79 16.51
CA VAL A 183 8.80 15.38 15.17
C VAL A 183 9.51 16.18 14.09
N VAL A 184 9.75 17.47 14.32
CA VAL A 184 10.53 18.33 13.42
C VAL A 184 11.98 17.85 13.31
N ALA A 185 12.62 17.54 14.46
CA ALA A 185 13.96 16.97 14.48
C ALA A 185 14.02 15.59 13.79
N GLY A 186 13.00 14.74 14.00
CA GLY A 186 12.81 13.50 13.28
C GLY A 186 12.76 13.71 11.77
N ALA A 187 11.85 14.56 11.28
CA ALA A 187 11.67 14.86 9.87
C ALA A 187 12.96 15.39 9.21
N ILE A 188 13.67 16.32 9.86
CA ILE A 188 14.96 16.82 9.37
C ILE A 188 15.98 15.69 9.27
N THR A 189 16.09 14.83 10.28
CA THR A 189 17.09 13.75 10.31
C THR A 189 16.78 12.66 9.27
N LEU A 190 15.51 12.29 9.10
CA LEU A 190 15.08 11.34 8.06
C LEU A 190 15.33 11.91 6.66
N ASN A 191 14.90 13.16 6.41
CA ASN A 191 15.10 13.81 5.12
C ASN A 191 16.59 13.96 4.78
N ALA A 192 17.44 14.28 5.76
CA ALA A 192 18.89 14.36 5.59
C ALA A 192 19.54 13.00 5.28
N ARG A 193 19.12 11.90 5.93
CA ARG A 193 19.61 10.55 5.58
C ARG A 193 19.21 10.15 4.17
N CYS A 194 17.94 10.33 3.81
CA CYS A 194 17.44 10.01 2.48
C CYS A 194 18.08 10.88 1.37
N ALA A 195 18.37 12.15 1.64
CA ALA A 195 19.12 13.02 0.72
C ALA A 195 20.57 12.55 0.57
N LYS A 196 21.28 12.33 1.68
CA LYS A 196 22.67 11.84 1.69
C LYS A 196 22.83 10.50 0.97
N ASN A 197 21.88 9.60 1.13
CA ASN A 197 21.90 8.25 0.55
C ASN A 197 21.25 8.20 -0.84
N GLY A 198 20.91 9.34 -1.45
CA GLY A 198 20.50 9.41 -2.84
C GLY A 198 19.12 8.83 -3.15
N LEU A 199 18.10 9.13 -2.32
CA LEU A 199 16.72 8.64 -2.51
C LEU A 199 16.18 8.73 -3.96
N PRO A 200 16.36 9.82 -4.73
CA PRO A 200 15.91 9.87 -6.12
C PRO A 200 16.52 8.78 -7.01
N ALA A 201 17.82 8.47 -6.80
CA ALA A 201 18.50 7.39 -7.49
C ALA A 201 18.04 6.01 -7.02
N ALA A 202 17.72 5.86 -5.72
CA ALA A 202 17.11 4.64 -5.18
C ALA A 202 15.72 4.40 -5.82
N VAL A 203 14.84 5.40 -5.87
CA VAL A 203 13.53 5.30 -6.53
C VAL A 203 13.67 4.93 -8.00
N ALA A 204 14.59 5.56 -8.75
CA ALA A 204 14.85 5.21 -10.13
C ALA A 204 15.40 3.78 -10.30
N GLY A 205 16.22 3.30 -9.34
CA GLY A 205 16.74 1.93 -9.30
C GLY A 205 15.64 0.89 -9.06
N GLU A 206 14.81 1.08 -8.03
CA GLU A 206 13.69 0.16 -7.73
C GLU A 206 12.67 0.15 -8.88
N LEU A 207 12.33 1.32 -9.46
CA LEU A 207 11.48 1.39 -10.65
C LEU A 207 12.10 0.62 -11.83
N LYS A 208 13.39 0.79 -12.13
CA LYS A 208 14.06 0.05 -13.21
C LYS A 208 13.98 -1.47 -13.01
N LEU A 209 14.09 -1.96 -11.77
CA LEU A 209 13.93 -3.38 -11.46
C LEU A 209 12.48 -3.84 -11.63
N ALA A 210 11.51 -3.06 -11.14
CA ALA A 210 10.09 -3.36 -11.27
C ALA A 210 9.62 -3.38 -12.73
N LYS A 211 10.05 -2.40 -13.54
CA LYS A 211 9.77 -2.34 -14.99
C LYS A 211 10.32 -3.56 -15.73
N LYS A 212 11.53 -3.99 -15.41
CA LYS A 212 12.11 -5.24 -15.93
C LYS A 212 11.29 -6.49 -15.55
N ALA A 213 10.55 -6.43 -14.44
CA ALA A 213 9.66 -7.50 -13.96
C ALA A 213 8.19 -7.36 -14.43
N GLY A 214 7.90 -6.48 -15.41
CA GLY A 214 6.57 -6.32 -16.00
C GLY A 214 5.64 -5.36 -15.28
N LEU A 215 6.18 -4.32 -14.62
CA LEU A 215 5.37 -3.31 -13.94
C LEU A 215 4.36 -2.64 -14.89
N GLU A 216 4.78 -2.24 -16.08
CA GLU A 216 3.91 -1.58 -17.07
C GLU A 216 2.68 -2.43 -17.42
N GLU A 217 2.86 -3.72 -17.71
CA GLU A 217 1.78 -4.66 -18.04
C GLU A 217 0.85 -4.88 -16.83
N ILE A 218 1.43 -5.01 -15.63
CA ILE A 218 0.66 -5.13 -14.39
C ILE A 218 -0.20 -3.87 -14.16
N LEU A 219 0.38 -2.67 -14.26
CA LEU A 219 -0.36 -1.41 -14.05
C LEU A 219 -1.41 -1.15 -15.15
N ALA A 220 -1.17 -1.59 -16.38
CA ALA A 220 -2.17 -1.57 -17.45
C ALA A 220 -3.36 -2.50 -17.12
N SER A 221 -3.10 -3.68 -16.56
CA SER A 221 -4.15 -4.64 -16.15
C SER A 221 -5.01 -4.17 -14.96
N LEU A 222 -4.55 -3.17 -14.20
CA LEU A 222 -5.25 -2.55 -13.08
C LEU A 222 -6.13 -1.36 -13.47
N GLN A 223 -6.11 -0.94 -14.74
CA GLN A 223 -7.05 0.06 -15.23
C GLN A 223 -8.47 -0.54 -15.27
N PRO A 224 -9.51 0.26 -14.97
CA PRO A 224 -10.88 -0.25 -14.97
C PRO A 224 -11.22 -0.82 -16.35
N LYS A 225 -11.46 -2.13 -16.42
CA LYS A 225 -12.05 -2.75 -17.60
C LYS A 225 -13.39 -2.07 -17.85
N GLN A 226 -13.69 -1.73 -19.10
CA GLN A 226 -15.04 -1.28 -19.45
C GLN A 226 -16.03 -2.35 -18.97
N THR A 227 -16.99 -1.94 -18.15
CA THR A 227 -18.12 -2.77 -17.77
C THR A 227 -18.88 -3.12 -19.05
N SER A 228 -18.66 -4.33 -19.55
CA SER A 228 -19.64 -4.97 -20.42
C SER A 228 -20.99 -4.90 -19.72
N SER A 229 -22.02 -4.49 -20.45
CA SER A 229 -23.40 -4.32 -19.99
C SER A 229 -23.81 -5.31 -18.91
N GLU A 230 -24.58 -4.86 -17.92
CA GLU A 230 -25.20 -5.67 -16.87
C GLU A 230 -26.06 -6.79 -17.49
N GLU A 231 -25.42 -7.92 -17.82
CA GLU A 231 -26.13 -9.16 -18.09
C GLU A 231 -26.73 -9.64 -16.78
N GLU A 232 -28.06 -9.74 -16.76
CA GLU A 232 -28.81 -10.25 -15.62
C GLU A 232 -28.54 -11.76 -15.46
N VAL A 233 -27.48 -12.09 -14.71
CA VAL A 233 -27.06 -13.47 -14.47
C VAL A 233 -28.05 -14.13 -13.51
N ALA A 234 -28.84 -15.08 -14.02
CA ALA A 234 -29.74 -15.86 -13.19
C ALA A 234 -28.96 -16.65 -12.12
N THR A 235 -29.28 -16.40 -10.85
CA THR A 235 -28.72 -17.13 -9.71
C THR A 235 -29.08 -18.62 -9.81
N PRO A 236 -28.11 -19.56 -9.69
CA PRO A 236 -28.40 -20.99 -9.65
C PRO A 236 -29.29 -21.37 -8.46
N PRO A 237 -29.92 -22.57 -8.47
CA PRO A 237 -30.67 -23.07 -7.31
C PRO A 237 -29.82 -23.03 -6.04
N SER A 238 -30.42 -22.57 -4.93
CA SER A 238 -29.72 -22.46 -3.64
C SER A 238 -29.29 -23.84 -3.13
N GLU A 239 -28.01 -23.95 -2.78
CA GLU A 239 -27.38 -25.11 -2.13
C GLU A 239 -26.84 -24.66 -0.75
N PRO A 240 -26.83 -25.52 0.28
CA PRO A 240 -26.23 -25.17 1.58
C PRO A 240 -24.76 -24.77 1.43
N THR A 241 -24.34 -23.69 2.10
CA THR A 241 -22.97 -23.18 2.03
C THR A 241 -22.20 -23.51 3.31
N ASP A 242 -21.17 -24.33 3.18
CA ASP A 242 -20.36 -24.88 4.27
C ASP A 242 -18.86 -24.59 4.12
N GLU A 243 -18.42 -24.06 2.97
CA GLU A 243 -17.03 -23.67 2.69
C GLU A 243 -16.90 -22.20 2.25
N GLU A 244 -15.75 -21.59 2.55
CA GLU A 244 -15.42 -20.19 2.22
C GLU A 244 -14.18 -20.06 1.34
N ILE A 245 -14.24 -19.23 0.30
CA ILE A 245 -13.07 -18.77 -0.47
C ILE A 245 -12.71 -17.34 -0.03
N HIS A 246 -11.49 -17.19 0.50
CA HIS A 246 -10.89 -15.90 0.88
C HIS A 246 -9.97 -15.34 -0.22
N GLY A 247 -9.52 -14.09 -0.06
CA GLY A 247 -8.51 -13.46 -0.94
C GLY A 247 -9.08 -12.66 -2.12
N ILE A 248 -10.40 -12.51 -2.17
CA ILE A 248 -11.14 -11.73 -3.16
C ILE A 248 -11.30 -10.30 -2.63
N ASP A 249 -11.22 -9.30 -3.51
CA ASP A 249 -11.37 -7.91 -3.11
C ASP A 249 -12.84 -7.52 -2.93
N VAL A 250 -13.14 -6.59 -2.01
CA VAL A 250 -14.51 -6.14 -1.75
C VAL A 250 -15.12 -5.43 -2.97
N LEU A 251 -14.27 -4.84 -3.82
CA LEU A 251 -14.67 -4.19 -5.07
C LEU A 251 -14.97 -5.17 -6.20
N GLU A 252 -14.56 -6.45 -6.06
CA GLU A 252 -14.63 -7.48 -7.09
C GLU A 252 -15.61 -8.61 -6.72
N ILE A 253 -16.04 -8.71 -5.45
CA ILE A 253 -16.74 -9.88 -4.91
C ILE A 253 -18.07 -10.18 -5.63
N GLU A 254 -18.86 -9.18 -5.97
CA GLU A 254 -20.14 -9.38 -6.66
C GLU A 254 -19.95 -9.90 -8.10
N GLU A 255 -18.94 -9.41 -8.83
CA GLU A 255 -18.61 -9.90 -10.17
C GLU A 255 -17.96 -11.28 -10.13
N ALA A 256 -17.21 -11.60 -9.06
CA ALA A 256 -16.70 -12.93 -8.79
C ALA A 256 -17.83 -13.95 -8.50
N VAL A 257 -18.85 -13.54 -7.73
CA VAL A 257 -20.07 -14.34 -7.50
C VAL A 257 -20.84 -14.54 -8.81
N LYS A 258 -21.06 -13.48 -9.62
CA LYS A 258 -21.69 -13.59 -10.95
C LYS A 258 -20.92 -14.53 -11.89
N ALA A 259 -19.58 -14.52 -11.87
CA ALA A 259 -18.78 -15.44 -12.67
C ALA A 259 -19.00 -16.92 -12.27
N LEU A 260 -19.16 -17.20 -10.97
CA LEU A 260 -19.54 -18.53 -10.48
C LEU A 260 -20.97 -18.92 -10.90
N TRP A 261 -21.91 -17.99 -10.85
CA TRP A 261 -23.29 -18.20 -11.33
C TRP A 261 -23.31 -18.53 -12.83
N LYS A 262 -22.56 -17.80 -13.68
CA LYS A 262 -22.38 -18.13 -15.11
C LYS A 262 -21.78 -19.53 -15.33
N ALA A 263 -20.97 -20.03 -14.39
CA ALA A 263 -20.42 -21.39 -14.40
C ALA A 263 -21.36 -22.47 -13.78
N GLY A 264 -22.59 -22.10 -13.42
CA GLY A 264 -23.59 -22.98 -12.82
C GLY A 264 -23.27 -23.39 -11.38
N ILE A 265 -22.55 -22.55 -10.63
CA ILE A 265 -22.17 -22.78 -9.23
C ILE A 265 -22.95 -21.81 -8.35
N TYR A 266 -23.75 -22.32 -7.42
CA TYR A 266 -24.36 -21.47 -6.39
C TYR A 266 -23.29 -20.94 -5.44
N ALA A 267 -23.32 -19.63 -5.21
CA ALA A 267 -22.34 -18.92 -4.39
C ALA A 267 -22.96 -17.64 -3.80
N GLU A 268 -22.59 -17.28 -2.58
CA GLU A 268 -23.00 -16.05 -1.89
C GLU A 268 -21.78 -15.16 -1.62
N SER A 269 -21.95 -13.84 -1.60
CA SER A 269 -20.97 -12.92 -0.98
C SER A 269 -21.22 -12.82 0.54
N SER A 270 -20.15 -12.74 1.33
CA SER A 270 -20.24 -12.57 2.79
C SER A 270 -19.04 -11.82 3.35
N MET A 271 -19.13 -11.37 4.60
CA MET A 271 -18.04 -10.70 5.31
C MET A 271 -17.52 -11.60 6.44
N GLY A 272 -16.36 -12.21 6.22
CA GLY A 272 -15.66 -13.02 7.22
C GLY A 272 -14.78 -12.18 8.14
N CYS A 273 -14.25 -12.80 9.19
CA CYS A 273 -13.36 -12.16 10.18
C CYS A 273 -12.00 -11.67 9.61
N THR A 274 -11.73 -11.91 8.33
CA THR A 274 -10.51 -11.56 7.59
C THR A 274 -10.75 -10.57 6.44
N GLY A 275 -12.01 -10.31 6.08
CA GLY A 275 -12.39 -9.56 4.88
C GLY A 275 -13.54 -10.23 4.12
N PRO A 276 -13.79 -9.84 2.87
CA PRO A 276 -14.80 -10.45 2.01
C PRO A 276 -14.50 -11.92 1.75
N VAL A 277 -15.55 -12.74 1.67
CA VAL A 277 -15.48 -14.18 1.39
C VAL A 277 -16.61 -14.59 0.46
N ILE A 278 -16.36 -15.55 -0.44
CA ILE A 278 -17.43 -16.23 -1.18
C ILE A 278 -17.76 -17.56 -0.51
N LYS A 279 -19.03 -17.74 -0.17
CA LYS A 279 -19.58 -18.96 0.43
C LYS A 279 -20.18 -19.88 -0.64
N MET A 280 -19.99 -21.19 -0.48
CA MET A 280 -20.49 -22.21 -1.41
C MET A 280 -20.55 -23.59 -0.75
N ALA A 281 -21.19 -24.55 -1.43
CA ALA A 281 -21.16 -25.96 -1.04
C ALA A 281 -19.76 -26.57 -1.26
N ALA A 282 -19.27 -27.38 -0.33
CA ALA A 282 -17.94 -27.99 -0.35
C ALA A 282 -17.65 -28.80 -1.62
N ALA A 283 -18.67 -29.47 -2.16
CA ALA A 283 -18.57 -30.21 -3.42
C ALA A 283 -18.24 -29.33 -4.65
N ARG A 284 -18.32 -28.01 -4.54
CA ARG A 284 -18.06 -27.04 -5.62
C ARG A 284 -16.70 -26.36 -5.51
N ILE A 285 -16.00 -26.45 -4.38
CA ILE A 285 -14.87 -25.56 -4.04
C ILE A 285 -13.73 -25.58 -5.07
N GLU A 286 -13.32 -26.76 -5.56
CA GLU A 286 -12.23 -26.86 -6.54
C GLU A 286 -12.62 -26.32 -7.92
N LYS A 287 -13.87 -26.55 -8.36
CA LYS A 287 -14.39 -25.96 -9.60
C LYS A 287 -14.50 -24.43 -9.48
N ALA A 288 -14.95 -23.94 -8.32
CA ALA A 288 -15.06 -22.51 -8.06
C ALA A 288 -13.70 -21.82 -8.03
N LYS A 289 -12.69 -22.40 -7.36
CA LYS A 289 -11.31 -21.90 -7.40
C LYS A 289 -10.77 -21.83 -8.83
N ALA A 290 -11.03 -22.83 -9.66
CA ALA A 290 -10.63 -22.82 -11.06
C ALA A 290 -11.26 -21.65 -11.83
N VAL A 291 -12.58 -21.47 -11.73
CA VAL A 291 -13.31 -20.36 -12.38
C VAL A 291 -12.81 -18.99 -11.90
N LEU A 292 -12.65 -18.81 -10.59
CA LEU A 292 -12.18 -17.54 -10.01
C LEU A 292 -10.75 -17.20 -10.44
N LYS A 293 -9.87 -18.21 -10.50
CA LYS A 293 -8.48 -18.05 -10.96
C LYS A 293 -8.40 -17.75 -12.46
N GLU A 294 -9.20 -18.41 -13.29
CA GLU A 294 -9.30 -18.14 -14.74
C GLU A 294 -9.76 -16.70 -15.02
N ASN A 295 -10.69 -16.18 -14.22
CA ASN A 295 -11.16 -14.80 -14.30
C ASN A 295 -10.23 -13.78 -13.59
N GLY A 296 -9.24 -14.24 -12.82
CA GLY A 296 -8.22 -13.41 -12.16
C GLY A 296 -8.61 -12.81 -10.81
N TYR A 297 -9.66 -13.33 -10.17
CA TYR A 297 -10.14 -12.87 -8.85
C TYR A 297 -9.31 -13.43 -7.68
N ILE A 298 -8.62 -14.55 -7.87
CA ILE A 298 -7.68 -15.18 -6.91
C ILE A 298 -6.39 -15.64 -7.60
#